data_AF-A0AAU9WX37-F1
#
_entry.id   AF-A0AAU9WX37-F1
#
_cell.length_a   1.000
_cell.length_b   1.000
_cell.length_c   1.000
_cell.angle_alpha   90.00
_cell.angle_beta   90.00
_cell.angle_gamma   90.00
#
_symmetry.space_group_name_H-M   'P 1'
#
loop_
_entity.id
_entity.type
_entity.pdbx_description
1 polymer ?
#
loop_
_entity_poly.entity_id
_entity_poly.type
_entity_poly.pdbx_seq_one_letter_code
_entity_poly.pdbx_strand_id
1 'polypeptide(L)'
;QTLTQIIFYFFFAAIADVYRNEGNEAFKKGDFINAIHFYTKGIKMNCNEKELKAKLHNNRAIAHSKLGNHQDSLRDAEAAIELNPTFLKAIVRG
;
A
#
# COMPACT_ATOMS: atom_id res chain seq x y z
N GLN A 1 13.34 -27.39 -3.84
CA GLN A 1 13.34 -26.25 -2.90
C GLN A 1 12.71 -24.98 -3.48
N THR A 2 12.63 -24.79 -4.80
CA THR A 2 12.10 -23.57 -5.43
C THR A 2 10.57 -23.45 -5.43
N LEU A 3 9.84 -24.57 -5.56
CA LEU A 3 8.38 -24.56 -5.67
C LEU A 3 7.68 -24.02 -4.40
N THR A 4 8.15 -24.41 -3.22
CA THR A 4 7.60 -23.93 -1.94
C THR A 4 7.84 -22.43 -1.74
N GLN A 5 9.03 -21.93 -2.07
CA GLN A 5 9.30 -20.47 -2.03
C GLN A 5 8.38 -19.68 -2.96
N ILE A 6 8.12 -20.20 -4.16
CA ILE A 6 7.21 -19.57 -5.13
C ILE A 6 5.78 -19.57 -4.60
N ILE A 7 5.32 -20.66 -3.99
CA ILE A 7 3.98 -20.73 -3.37
C ILE A 7 3.86 -19.72 -2.22
N PHE A 8 4.85 -19.64 -1.32
CA PHE A 8 4.85 -18.66 -0.24
C PHE A 8 4.87 -17.22 -0.77
N TYR A 9 5.61 -16.95 -1.83
CA TYR A 9 5.63 -15.65 -2.49
C TYR A 9 4.25 -15.22 -2.96
N PHE A 10 3.56 -16.08 -3.73
CA PHE A 10 2.20 -15.78 -4.21
C PHE A 10 1.18 -15.71 -3.08
N PHE A 11 1.33 -16.55 -2.06
CA PHE A 11 0.47 -16.52 -0.89
C PHE A 11 0.57 -15.19 -0.13
N PHE A 12 1.78 -14.70 0.15
CA PHE A 12 1.96 -13.41 0.81
C PHE A 12 1.52 -12.23 -0.06
N ALA A 13 1.74 -12.29 -1.38
CA ALA A 13 1.24 -11.30 -2.31
C ALA A 13 -0.30 -11.25 -2.33
N ALA A 14 -0.96 -12.40 -2.37
CA ALA A 14 -2.42 -12.49 -2.34
C ALA A 14 -3.00 -11.92 -1.03
N ILE A 15 -2.40 -12.23 0.12
CA ILE A 15 -2.84 -11.68 1.41
C ILE A 15 -2.65 -10.15 1.45
N ALA A 16 -1.52 -9.65 0.95
CA ALA A 16 -1.28 -8.21 0.88
C ALA A 16 -2.32 -7.51 -0.02
N ASP A 17 -2.76 -8.16 -1.11
CA ASP A 17 -3.81 -7.64 -1.98
C ASP A 17 -5.20 -7.66 -1.33
N VAL A 18 -5.51 -8.70 -0.55
CA VAL A 18 -6.73 -8.73 0.27
C VAL A 18 -6.77 -7.55 1.22
N TYR A 19 -5.68 -7.28 1.96
CA TYR A 19 -5.60 -6.12 2.83
C TYR A 19 -5.69 -4.79 2.08
N ARG A 20 -5.13 -4.70 0.87
CA ARG A 20 -5.30 -3.54 -0.01
C ARG A 20 -6.79 -3.32 -0.32
N ASN A 21 -7.51 -4.38 -0.65
CA ASN A 21 -8.93 -4.30 -0.99
C ASN A 21 -9.79 -3.94 0.24
N GLU A 22 -9.53 -4.54 1.40
CA GLU A 22 -10.20 -4.18 2.66
C GLU A 22 -9.98 -2.71 3.03
N GLY A 23 -8.73 -2.22 2.89
CA GLY A 23 -8.41 -0.82 3.10
C GLY A 23 -9.14 0.11 2.12
N ASN A 24 -9.27 -0.28 0.85
CA ASN A 24 -10.00 0.49 -0.15
C ASN A 24 -11.50 0.56 0.17
N GLU A 25 -12.09 -0.55 0.65
CA GLU A 25 -13.50 -0.57 1.05
C GLU A 25 -13.74 0.31 2.28
N ALA A 26 -12.85 0.30 3.27
CA ALA A 26 -12.90 1.23 4.40
C ALA A 26 -12.75 2.69 3.95
N PHE A 27 -11.82 2.96 3.03
CA PHE A 27 -11.59 4.30 2.48
C PHE A 27 -12.83 4.84 1.75
N LYS A 28 -13.49 4.01 0.93
CA LYS A 28 -14.75 4.39 0.24
C LYS A 28 -15.87 4.73 1.22
N LYS A 29 -15.89 4.10 2.40
CA LYS A 29 -16.85 4.38 3.48
C LYS A 29 -16.50 5.63 4.30
N GLY A 30 -15.36 6.29 4.00
CA GLY A 30 -14.85 7.42 4.77
C GLY A 30 -14.17 7.01 6.08
N ASP A 31 -14.00 5.72 6.34
CA ASP A 31 -13.34 5.20 7.52
C ASP A 31 -11.83 5.13 7.29
N PHE A 32 -11.19 6.31 7.34
CA PHE A 32 -9.78 6.45 7.05
C PHE A 32 -8.88 5.78 8.09
N ILE A 33 -9.33 5.66 9.34
CA ILE A 33 -8.57 5.01 10.41
C ILE A 33 -8.45 3.50 10.11
N ASN A 34 -9.57 2.84 9.81
CA ASN A 34 -9.53 1.43 9.42
C ASN A 34 -8.83 1.23 8.08
N ALA A 35 -8.96 2.16 7.12
CA ALA A 35 -8.20 2.10 5.88
C ALA A 35 -6.67 2.06 6.15
N ILE A 36 -6.16 2.95 6.99
CA ILE A 36 -4.74 2.99 7.40
C ILE A 36 -4.33 1.68 8.08
N HIS A 37 -5.18 1.12 8.94
CA HIS A 37 -4.91 -0.16 9.61
C HIS A 37 -4.74 -1.30 8.60
N PHE A 38 -5.67 -1.46 7.66
CA PHE A 38 -5.58 -2.50 6.64
C PHE A 38 -4.39 -2.31 5.71
N TYR A 39 -4.12 -1.10 5.23
CA TYR A 39 -2.92 -0.84 4.43
C TYR A 39 -1.63 -1.16 5.20
N THR A 40 -1.58 -0.85 6.49
CA THR A 40 -0.44 -1.18 7.35
C THR A 40 -0.24 -2.68 7.50
N LYS A 41 -1.32 -3.46 7.60
CA LYS A 41 -1.23 -4.94 7.59
C LYS A 41 -0.68 -5.45 6.26
N GLY A 42 -1.17 -4.93 5.13
CA GLY A 42 -0.65 -5.26 3.80
C GLY A 42 0.84 -4.99 3.66
N ILE A 43 1.32 -3.84 4.12
CA ILE A 43 2.74 -3.44 4.06
C ILE A 43 3.63 -4.37 4.91
N LYS A 44 3.12 -4.85 6.05
CA LYS A 44 3.82 -5.78 6.95
C LYS A 44 3.89 -7.21 6.40
N MET A 45 3.18 -7.54 5.33
CA MET A 45 3.32 -8.85 4.71
C MET A 45 4.68 -8.98 4.05
N ASN A 46 5.28 -10.17 4.14
CA ASN A 46 6.54 -10.52 3.46
C ASN A 46 6.37 -10.72 1.94
N CYS A 47 5.56 -9.86 1.30
CA CYS A 47 5.46 -9.78 -0.14
C CYS A 47 6.69 -9.03 -0.69
N ASN A 48 7.28 -9.51 -1.78
CA ASN A 48 8.41 -8.83 -2.43
C ASN A 48 7.99 -8.04 -3.68
N GLU A 49 6.69 -7.92 -3.94
CA GLU A 49 6.16 -7.12 -5.04
C GLU A 49 6.24 -5.63 -4.71
N LYS A 50 7.26 -4.98 -5.27
CA LYS A 50 7.47 -3.53 -5.13
C LYS A 50 6.27 -2.71 -5.58
N GLU A 51 5.59 -3.12 -6.65
CA GLU A 51 4.41 -2.42 -7.15
C GLU A 51 3.22 -2.48 -6.17
N LEU A 52 2.96 -3.65 -5.58
CA LEU A 52 1.91 -3.81 -4.59
C LEU A 52 2.21 -3.00 -3.33
N LYS A 53 3.45 -3.02 -2.85
CA LYS A 53 3.89 -2.18 -1.72
C LYS A 53 3.75 -0.70 -2.02
N ALA A 54 4.15 -0.25 -3.21
CA ALA A 54 3.99 1.14 -3.62
C ALA A 54 2.52 1.57 -3.61
N LYS A 55 1.60 0.74 -4.12
CA LYS A 55 0.15 0.98 -4.07
C LYS A 55 -0.36 1.09 -2.63
N LEU A 56 0.07 0.19 -1.74
CA LEU A 56 -0.32 0.21 -0.33
C LEU A 56 0.15 1.47 0.39
N HIS A 57 1.42 1.88 0.19
CA HIS A 57 1.95 3.13 0.74
C HIS A 57 1.20 4.35 0.19
N ASN A 58 0.99 4.43 -1.11
CA ASN A 58 0.24 5.52 -1.73
C ASN A 58 -1.18 5.64 -1.17
N ASN A 59 -1.90 4.52 -1.04
CA ASN A 59 -3.26 4.55 -0.50
C ASN A 59 -3.29 4.94 0.98
N ARG A 60 -2.29 4.50 1.77
CA ARG A 60 -2.13 4.93 3.16
C ARG A 60 -1.78 6.42 3.27
N ALA A 61 -0.96 6.95 2.37
CA ALA A 61 -0.65 8.37 2.29
C ALA A 61 -1.92 9.21 2.06
N ILE A 62 -2.78 8.78 1.13
CA ILE A 62 -4.06 9.46 0.85
C ILE A 62 -4.96 9.41 2.08
N ALA A 63 -5.06 8.27 2.77
CA ALA A 63 -5.85 8.14 4.00
C ALA A 63 -5.33 9.04 5.14
N HIS A 64 -4.01 9.11 5.33
CA HIS A 64 -3.38 10.06 6.26
C HIS A 64 -3.68 11.52 5.90
N SER A 65 -3.61 11.87 4.61
CA SER A 65 -3.94 13.21 4.13
C SER A 65 -5.40 13.59 4.44
N LYS A 66 -6.35 12.67 4.27
CA LYS A 66 -7.76 12.87 4.63
C LYS A 66 -7.99 13.10 6.12
N LEU A 67 -7.12 12.59 6.99
CA LEU A 67 -7.16 12.83 8.44
C LEU A 67 -6.36 14.06 8.88
N GLY A 68 -5.69 14.77 7.97
CA GLY A 68 -4.80 15.90 8.30
C GLY A 68 -3.40 15.49 8.79
N ASN A 69 -3.05 14.21 8.71
CA ASN A 69 -1.75 13.69 9.13
C ASN A 69 -0.71 13.88 8.01
N HIS A 70 -0.39 15.13 7.70
CA HIS A 70 0.43 15.47 6.53
C HIS A 70 1.86 14.93 6.59
N GLN A 71 2.46 14.82 7.79
CA GLN A 71 3.81 14.27 7.95
C GLN A 71 3.87 12.78 7.61
N ASP A 72 2.92 11.99 8.10
CA ASP A 72 2.86 10.56 7.79
C ASP A 72 2.47 10.32 6.33
N SER A 73 1.59 11.17 5.79
CA SER A 73 1.25 11.17 4.36
C SER A 73 2.47 11.37 3.47
N LEU A 74 3.34 12.34 3.79
CA LEU A 74 4.55 12.60 3.03
C LEU A 74 5.51 11.41 3.08
N ARG A 75 5.75 10.84 4.28
CA ARG A 75 6.62 9.66 4.43
C ARG A 75 6.15 8.47 3.61
N ASP A 76 4.84 8.24 3.59
CA ASP A 76 4.26 7.16 2.78
C ASP A 76 4.35 7.45 1.28
N ALA A 77 4.17 8.70 0.85
CA ALA A 77 4.35 9.08 -0.55
C ALA A 77 5.81 8.90 -1.00
N GLU A 78 6.79 9.28 -0.17
CA GLU A 78 8.22 9.06 -0.42
C GLU A 78 8.53 7.56 -0.55
N ALA A 79 8.05 6.74 0.39
CA ALA A 79 8.22 5.29 0.33
C ALA A 79 7.60 4.67 -0.94
N ALA A 80 6.42 5.14 -1.36
CA ALA A 80 5.79 4.68 -2.60
C ALA A 80 6.64 5.01 -3.84
N ILE A 81 7.25 6.20 -3.88
CA ILE A 81 8.13 6.66 -4.95
C ILE A 81 9.42 5.87 -4.99
N GLU A 82 10.05 5.61 -3.84
CA GLU A 82 11.27 4.79 -3.75
C GLU A 82 11.04 3.36 -4.28
N LEU A 83 9.88 2.78 -4.00
CA LEU A 83 9.52 1.44 -4.44
C LEU A 83 9.19 1.37 -5.93
N ASN A 84 8.50 2.38 -6.45
CA ASN A 84 8.13 2.46 -7.86
C ASN A 84 8.24 3.91 -8.38
N PRO A 85 9.40 4.28 -8.94
CA PRO A 85 9.66 5.63 -9.45
C PRO A 85 8.71 6.05 -10.58
N THR A 86 8.02 5.10 -11.21
CA THR A 86 7.03 5.36 -12.26
C THR A 86 5.76 6.04 -11.72
N PHE A 87 5.48 5.97 -10.41
CA PHE A 87 4.41 6.76 -9.79
C PHE A 87 4.66 8.28 -9.94
N LEU A 88 5.92 8.72 -9.99
CA LEU A 88 6.27 10.13 -10.19
C LEU A 88 5.77 10.65 -11.54
N LYS A 89 5.82 9.82 -12.60
CA LYS A 89 5.33 10.20 -13.94
C LYS A 89 3.80 10.35 -13.99
N ALA A 90 3.07 9.68 -13.10
CA ALA A 90 1.61 9.80 -13.03
C ALA A 90 1.18 11.05 -12.25
N ILE A 91 1.86 11.38 -11.14
CA ILE A 91 1.53 12.57 -10.33
C ILE A 91 1.98 13.87 -10.99
N VAL A 92 3.12 13.89 -11.69
CA VAL A 92 3.65 15.11 -12.34
C VAL A 92 2.93 15.44 -13.67
N ARG A 93 2.14 14.51 -14.22
CA ARG A 93 1.41 14.71 -15.49
C ARG A 93 -0.11 14.81 -15.36
N GLY A 94 -0.67 14.64 -14.17
CA GLY A 94 -2.10 14.81 -13.89
C GLY A 94 -2.36 16.14 -13.19
#